data_AF-A0A254RFQ7-F1
#
_entry.id   AF-A0A254RFQ7-F1
#
_cell.length_a   1.000
_cell.length_b   1.000
_cell.length_c   1.000
_cell.angle_alpha   90.00
_cell.angle_beta   90.00
_cell.angle_gamma   90.00
#
_symmetry.space_group_name_H-M   'P 1'
#
loop_
_entity.id
_entity.type
_entity.pdbx_description
1 polymer ?
#
loop_
_entity_poly.entity_id
_entity_poly.type
_entity_poly.pdbx_seq_one_letter_code
_entity_poly.pdbx_strand_id
1 'polypeptide(L)'
;MGFLSYFQRLDRAGRLFNGMADRMGVDVRADNGSEAGVAAYRGALMRCANCARPETCAGWQVEHHTAAAPPDYCRNRDVLEAMMRS
;
A
#
# COMPACT_ATOMS: atom_id res chain seq x y z
N MET A 1 -11.53 -24.55 -0.61
CA MET A 1 -11.92 -23.19 -0.17
C MET A 1 -10.64 -22.41 0.16
N GLY A 2 -10.08 -21.65 -0.79
CA GLY A 2 -8.77 -20.99 -0.55
C GLY A 2 -8.46 -19.83 -1.51
N PHE A 3 -8.81 -19.98 -2.79
CA PHE A 3 -8.66 -18.89 -3.77
C PHE A 3 -9.45 -17.64 -3.40
N LEU A 4 -10.72 -17.79 -2.99
CA LEU A 4 -11.58 -16.65 -2.63
C LEU A 4 -10.99 -15.82 -1.48
N SER A 5 -10.43 -16.47 -0.45
CA SER A 5 -9.80 -15.81 0.70
C SER A 5 -8.49 -15.11 0.33
N TYR A 6 -7.76 -15.64 -0.64
CA TYR A 6 -6.55 -15.00 -1.16
C TYR A 6 -6.89 -13.73 -1.95
N PHE A 7 -7.90 -13.78 -2.83
CA PHE A 7 -8.38 -12.60 -3.56
C PHE A 7 -8.87 -11.51 -2.61
N GLN A 8 -9.60 -11.86 -1.55
CA GLN A 8 -10.03 -10.89 -0.53
C GLN A 8 -8.86 -10.20 0.17
N ARG A 9 -7.75 -10.92 0.43
CA ARG A 9 -6.54 -10.31 1.02
C ARG A 9 -5.87 -9.34 0.06
N LEU A 10 -5.78 -9.69 -1.22
CA LEU A 10 -5.22 -8.81 -2.25
C LEU A 10 -6.07 -7.55 -2.48
N ASP A 11 -7.38 -7.71 -2.55
CA ASP A 11 -8.33 -6.61 -2.67
C ASP A 11 -8.23 -5.65 -1.47
N ARG A 12 -8.18 -6.20 -0.25
CA ARG A 12 -7.94 -5.40 0.96
C ARG A 12 -6.57 -4.71 0.93
N ALA A 13 -5.52 -5.41 0.52
CA ALA A 13 -4.19 -4.84 0.39
C ALA A 13 -4.17 -3.67 -0.61
N GLY A 14 -4.91 -3.78 -1.71
CA GLY A 14 -5.11 -2.70 -2.67
C GLY A 14 -5.71 -1.46 -2.03
N ARG A 15 -6.83 -1.61 -1.30
CA ARG A 15 -7.44 -0.49 -0.58
C ARG A 15 -6.49 0.14 0.43
N LEU A 16 -5.84 -0.68 1.26
CA LEU A 16 -4.93 -0.18 2.30
C LEU A 16 -3.72 0.52 1.70
N PHE A 17 -3.07 -0.07 0.69
CA PHE A 17 -1.89 0.53 0.06
C PHE A 17 -2.22 1.87 -0.59
N ASN A 18 -3.30 1.93 -1.38
CA ASN A 18 -3.72 3.17 -2.03
C ASN A 18 -4.12 4.25 -1.01
N GLY A 19 -4.79 3.87 0.08
CA GLY A 19 -5.12 4.81 1.16
C GLY A 19 -3.88 5.35 1.91
N MET A 20 -2.82 4.55 2.04
CA MET A 20 -1.53 5.04 2.55
C MET A 20 -0.90 6.06 1.61
N ALA A 21 -0.84 5.74 0.32
CA ALA A 21 -0.25 6.61 -0.70
C ALA A 21 -0.98 7.95 -0.81
N ASP A 22 -2.32 7.93 -0.79
CA ASP A 22 -3.17 9.13 -0.80
C ASP A 22 -2.83 10.09 0.35
N ARG A 23 -2.70 9.57 1.58
CA ARG A 23 -2.31 10.36 2.77
C ARG A 23 -0.92 10.96 2.66
N MET A 24 -0.06 10.39 1.84
CA MET A 24 1.29 10.87 1.56
C MET A 24 1.36 11.80 0.35
N GLY A 25 0.23 12.05 -0.32
CA GLY A 25 0.18 12.84 -1.56
C GLY A 25 0.78 12.12 -2.77
N VAL A 26 0.92 10.80 -2.72
CA VAL A 26 1.51 9.99 -3.80
C VAL A 26 0.42 9.55 -4.78
N ASP A 27 0.57 9.89 -6.05
CA ASP A 27 -0.29 9.39 -7.12
C ASP A 27 0.23 8.04 -7.67
N VAL A 28 -0.28 6.95 -7.10
CA VAL A 28 0.03 5.58 -7.53
C VAL A 28 -0.35 5.32 -8.99
N ARG A 29 -1.32 6.07 -9.56
CA ARG A 29 -1.77 5.89 -10.94
C ARG A 29 -0.79 6.49 -11.93
N ALA A 30 -0.14 7.59 -11.57
CA ALA A 30 0.90 8.21 -12.38
C ALA A 30 2.11 7.27 -12.56
N ASP A 31 2.48 6.54 -11.50
CA ASP A 31 3.65 5.64 -11.51
C ASP A 31 3.41 4.34 -12.33
N ASN A 32 2.13 3.95 -12.52
CA ASN A 32 1.75 2.80 -13.33
C ASN A 32 1.80 3.03 -14.85
N GLY A 33 2.31 4.18 -15.31
CA GLY A 33 2.49 4.49 -16.74
C GLY A 33 3.59 3.66 -17.43
N SER A 34 4.43 2.95 -16.67
CA SER A 34 5.49 2.09 -17.18
C SER A 34 5.34 0.63 -16.71
N GLU A 35 5.88 -0.32 -17.47
CA GLU A 35 5.88 -1.74 -17.07
C GLU A 35 6.60 -1.96 -15.73
N ALA A 36 7.69 -1.22 -15.49
CA ALA A 36 8.42 -1.24 -14.23
C ALA A 36 7.58 -0.76 -13.05
N GLY A 37 6.82 0.32 -13.22
CA GLY A 37 5.91 0.83 -12.18
C GLY A 37 4.78 -0.16 -11.86
N VAL A 38 4.19 -0.78 -12.89
CA VAL A 38 3.18 -1.83 -12.71
C VAL A 38 3.75 -3.03 -11.94
N ALA A 39 4.97 -3.45 -12.25
CA ALA A 39 5.65 -4.53 -11.54
C ALA A 39 5.94 -4.18 -10.07
N ALA A 40 6.41 -2.94 -9.81
CA ALA A 40 6.65 -2.43 -8.47
C ALA A 40 5.37 -2.38 -7.63
N TYR A 41 4.27 -1.88 -8.21
CA TYR A 41 2.96 -1.84 -7.56
C TYR A 41 2.44 -3.24 -7.23
N ARG A 42 2.53 -4.20 -8.16
CA ARG A 42 2.17 -5.60 -7.91
C ARG A 42 2.98 -6.20 -6.76
N GLY A 43 4.29 -5.96 -6.73
CA GLY A 43 5.16 -6.38 -5.63
C GLY A 43 4.74 -5.79 -4.28
N ALA A 44 4.35 -4.51 -4.27
CA ALA A 44 3.86 -3.84 -3.07
C ALA A 44 2.54 -4.44 -2.55
N LEU A 45 1.61 -4.78 -3.45
CA LEU A 45 0.36 -5.45 -3.07
C LEU A 45 0.61 -6.83 -2.47
N MET A 46 1.52 -7.62 -3.05
CA MET A 46 1.88 -8.94 -2.53
C MET A 46 2.49 -8.85 -1.13
N ARG A 47 3.39 -7.89 -0.90
CA ARG A 47 3.95 -7.61 0.44
C ARG A 47 2.87 -7.16 1.43
N CYS A 48 1.93 -6.32 0.99
CA CYS A 48 0.86 -5.81 1.84
C CYS A 48 -0.16 -6.90 2.21
N ALA A 49 -0.56 -7.75 1.26
CA ALA A 49 -1.51 -8.84 1.47
C ALA A 49 -1.02 -9.91 2.46
N ASN A 50 0.30 -10.03 2.63
CA ASN A 50 0.94 -10.94 3.57
C ASN A 50 1.48 -10.21 4.83
N CYS A 51 1.05 -8.96 5.07
CA CYS A 51 1.32 -8.23 6.31
C CYS A 51 0.48 -8.81 7.46
N ALA A 52 1.08 -8.91 8.66
CA ALA A 52 0.40 -9.42 9.85
C ALA A 52 -0.49 -8.37 10.55
N ARG A 53 -0.42 -7.09 10.14
CA ARG A 53 -1.06 -5.96 10.84
C ARG A 53 -2.01 -5.13 9.96
N PRO A 54 -2.92 -5.74 9.19
CA PRO A 54 -3.78 -4.98 8.29
C PRO A 54 -4.85 -4.17 9.03
N GLU A 55 -5.30 -4.60 10.22
CA GLU A 55 -6.23 -3.82 11.06
C GLU A 55 -5.55 -2.58 11.65
N THR A 56 -4.30 -2.71 12.11
CA THR A 56 -3.52 -1.55 12.56
C THR A 56 -3.35 -0.53 11.43
N CYS A 57 -3.10 -1.00 10.20
CA CYS A 57 -3.04 -0.13 9.03
C CYS A 57 -4.34 0.63 8.80
N ALA A 58 -5.48 -0.05 8.88
CA ALA A 58 -6.79 0.58 8.75
C ALA A 58 -7.05 1.63 9.85
N GLY A 59 -6.75 1.29 11.10
CA GLY A 59 -6.89 2.22 12.24
C GLY A 59 -6.03 3.47 12.07
N TRP A 60 -4.75 3.28 11.74
CA TRP A 60 -3.84 4.40 11.46
C TRP A 60 -4.36 5.30 10.34
N GLN A 61 -4.94 4.72 9.28
CA GLN A 61 -5.54 5.51 8.20
C GLN A 61 -6.77 6.31 8.63
N VAL A 62 -7.53 5.85 9.63
CA VAL A 62 -8.64 6.62 10.20
C VAL A 62 -8.13 7.82 10.99
N GLU A 63 -7.02 7.64 11.72
CA GLU A 63 -6.44 8.67 12.59
C GLU A 63 -5.63 9.73 11.81
N HIS A 64 -5.13 9.37 10.62
CA HIS A 64 -4.26 10.23 9.81
C HIS A 64 -4.90 10.59 8.47
N HIS A 65 -5.26 11.87 8.28
CA HIS A 65 -5.71 12.39 6.99
C HIS A 65 -4.54 12.73 6.05
N THR A 66 -3.40 13.11 6.61
CA THR A 66 -2.14 13.32 5.90
C THR A 66 -0.98 12.75 6.71
N ALA A 67 0.10 12.37 6.04
CA ALA A 67 1.28 11.82 6.70
C ALA A 67 2.56 12.16 5.93
N ALA A 68 3.58 12.62 6.66
CA ALA A 68 4.91 12.89 6.10
C ALA A 68 5.78 11.63 5.97
N ALA A 69 5.36 10.51 6.57
CA ALA A 69 6.05 9.23 6.48
C ALA A 69 5.09 8.05 6.74
N PRO A 70 5.38 6.86 6.20
CA PRO A 70 4.69 5.64 6.59
C PRO A 70 5.00 5.26 8.03
N PRO A 71 4.10 4.57 8.74
CA PRO A 71 4.40 4.04 10.07
C PRO A 71 5.48 2.95 9.98
N ASP A 72 6.28 2.80 11.02
CA ASP A 72 7.44 1.89 11.06
C ASP A 72 7.09 0.42 10.81
N TYR A 73 5.86 0.01 11.09
CA TYR A 73 5.41 -1.36 10.85
C TYR A 73 5.03 -1.65 9.39
N CYS A 74 4.98 -0.63 8.53
CA CYS A 74 4.55 -0.79 7.14
C CYS A 74 5.60 -1.59 6.35
N ARG A 75 5.22 -2.76 5.84
CA ARG A 75 6.11 -3.58 4.99
C ARG A 75 6.47 -2.95 3.65
N ASN A 76 5.77 -1.87 3.27
CA ASN A 76 6.06 -1.08 2.07
C ASN A 76 6.59 0.31 2.42
N ARG A 77 7.12 0.51 3.64
CA ARG A 77 7.66 1.80 4.07
C ARG A 77 8.61 2.38 3.04
N ASP A 78 9.67 1.64 2.71
CA ASP A 78 10.71 2.11 1.79
C ASP A 78 10.16 2.43 0.40
N VAL A 79 9.16 1.67 -0.06
CA VAL A 79 8.51 1.89 -1.36
C VAL A 79 7.69 3.16 -1.36
N LEU A 80 6.88 3.38 -0.32
CA LEU A 80 6.09 4.59 -0.18
C LEU A 80 7.01 5.81 -0.03
N GLU A 81 8.05 5.72 0.79
CA GLU A 81 9.04 6.79 0.93
C GLU A 81 9.76 7.08 -0.40
N ALA A 82 10.04 6.06 -1.21
CA ALA A 82 10.61 6.26 -2.54
C ALA A 82 9.65 6.99 -3.49
N MET A 83 8.36 6.60 -3.49
CA MET A 83 7.33 7.25 -4.29
C MET A 83 7.04 8.70 -3.85
N MET A 84 7.25 9.04 -2.58
CA MET A 84 7.13 10.43 -2.09
C MET A 84 8.24 11.35 -2.65
N ARG A 85 9.31 10.80 -3.21
CA ARG A 85 10.46 11.55 -3.73
C ARG A 85 10.50 11.64 -5.26
N SER A 86 9.63 10.91 -5.96
CA SER A 86 9.50 10.92 -7.42
C SER A 86 8.57 12.02 -7.89
#